data_AF-A0A964QYC6-F1
#
_entry.id   AF-A0A964QYC6-F1
#
_cell.length_a   1.000
_cell.length_b   1.000
_cell.length_c   1.000
_cell.angle_alpha   90.00
_cell.angle_beta   90.00
_cell.angle_gamma   90.00
#
_symmetry.space_group_name_H-M   'P 1'
#
loop_
_entity.id
_entity.type
_entity.pdbx_description
1 polymer ?
#
loop_
_entity_poly.entity_id
_entity_poly.type
_entity_poly.pdbx_seq_one_letter_code
_entity_poly.pdbx_strand_id
1 'polypeptide(L)' 'MGKFPSWNCRQLDRRLREIGCVHERSTGSHRHYSNPFRPDRLITFSWHPGDVPRGIIADIVEDLGITRDQFYFGKF' A
#
# COMPACT_ATOMS: atom_id res chain seq x y z
N MET A 1 -21.93 -0.64 -3.57
CA MET A 1 -21.22 0.58 -4.01
C MET A 1 -20.20 0.97 -2.95
N GLY A 2 -18.91 1.03 -3.30
CA GLY A 2 -17.81 0.93 -2.33
C GLY A 2 -17.47 2.24 -1.61
N LYS A 3 -17.38 2.19 -0.27
CA LYS A 3 -16.98 3.26 0.66
C LYS A 3 -15.57 3.84 0.40
N PHE A 4 -14.72 3.13 -0.34
CA PHE A 4 -13.30 3.47 -0.49
C PHE A 4 -12.94 3.78 -1.95
N PRO A 5 -12.13 4.83 -2.21
CA PRO A 5 -11.73 5.22 -3.56
C PRO A 5 -10.82 4.15 -4.21
N SER A 6 -10.78 4.10 -5.55
CA SER A 6 -9.72 3.38 -6.25
C SER A 6 -8.46 4.25 -6.33
N TRP A 7 -7.29 3.62 -6.29
CA TRP A 7 -6.00 4.30 -6.34
C TRP A 7 -5.10 3.70 -7.41
N ASN A 8 -4.38 4.56 -8.12
CA ASN A 8 -3.26 4.15 -8.96
C ASN A 8 -1.97 3.94 -8.13
N CYS A 9 -0.94 3.40 -8.77
CA CYS A 9 0.35 3.11 -8.12
C CYS A 9 1.00 4.33 -7.45
N ARG A 10 0.81 5.55 -7.98
CA ARG A 10 1.38 6.78 -7.41
C ARG A 10 0.68 7.19 -6.12
N GLN A 11 -0.65 7.05 -6.08
CA GLN A 11 -1.43 7.31 -4.87
C GLN A 11 -1.08 6.30 -3.77
N LEU A 12 -0.92 5.03 -4.13
CA LEU A 12 -0.48 3.98 -3.22
C LEU A 12 0.95 4.25 -2.67
N ASP A 13 1.92 4.54 -3.54
CA ASP A 13 3.30 4.87 -3.12
C ASP A 13 3.34 6.06 -2.16
N ARG A 14 2.62 7.14 -2.50
CA ARG A 14 2.52 8.30 -1.63
C ARG A 14 1.96 7.91 -0.26
N ARG A 15 0.87 7.13 -0.22
CA ARG A 15 0.25 6.75 1.05
C ARG A 15 1.16 5.86 1.89
N LEU A 16 1.84 4.89 1.27
CA LEU A 16 2.79 4.02 1.96
C LEU A 16 3.90 4.85 2.62
N ARG A 17 4.45 5.85 1.92
CA ARG A 17 5.44 6.77 2.49
C ARG A 17 4.90 7.60 3.65
N GLU A 18 3.66 8.09 3.55
CA GLU A 18 2.99 8.83 4.65
C GLU A 18 2.78 7.97 5.90
N ILE A 19 2.59 6.66 5.73
CA ILE A 19 2.47 5.69 6.83
C ILE A 19 3.85 5.38 7.46
N GLY A 20 4.94 5.70 6.77
CA GLY A 20 6.31 5.41 7.20
C GLY A 20 6.93 4.18 6.53
N CYS A 21 6.27 3.58 5.53
CA CYS A 21 6.88 2.55 4.71
C CYS A 21 7.97 3.18 3.82
N VAL A 22 9.14 2.56 3.78
CA VAL A 22 10.29 3.02 2.98
C VAL A 22 10.45 2.11 1.77
N HIS A 23 10.61 2.70 0.60
CA HIS A 23 10.91 1.93 -0.61
C HIS A 23 12.31 1.32 -0.52
N GLU A 24 12.42 0.00 -0.50
CA GLU A 24 13.69 -0.70 -0.32
C GLU A 24 14.33 -1.08 -1.65
N ARG A 25 13.55 -1.68 -2.56
CA ARG A 25 14.06 -2.14 -3.86
C ARG A 25 12.94 -2.28 -4.89
N SER A 26 13.35 -2.26 -6.15
CA SER A 26 12.50 -2.59 -7.30
C SER A 26 13.08 -3.78 -8.06
N THR A 27 12.21 -4.70 -8.47
CA THR A 27 12.56 -5.85 -9.31
C THR A 27 11.59 -5.93 -10.49
N GLY A 28 12.05 -5.52 -11.68
CA GLY A 28 11.17 -5.36 -12.84
C GLY A 28 10.09 -4.32 -12.57
N SER A 29 8.83 -4.68 -12.78
CA SER A 29 7.69 -3.81 -12.40
C SER A 29 7.39 -3.83 -10.90
N HIS A 30 7.89 -4.79 -10.13
CA HIS A 30 7.55 -4.88 -8.71
C HIS A 30 8.33 -3.88 -7.87
N ARG A 31 7.66 -3.31 -6.88
CA ARG A 31 8.26 -2.51 -5.82
C ARG A 31 8.08 -3.19 -4.49
N HIS A 32 9.09 -3.07 -3.65
CA HIS A 32 9.12 -3.60 -2.31
C HIS A 32 9.32 -2.45 -1.32
N TYR A 33 8.47 -2.37 -0.32
CA TYR A 33 8.53 -1.39 0.76
C TYR A 33 8.66 -2.10 2.10
N SER A 34 9.39 -1.48 3.03
CA SER A 34 9.43 -1.89 4.42
C SER A 34 8.03 -1.78 5.05
N ASN A 35 7.78 -2.58 6.08
CA ASN A 35 6.58 -2.46 6.89
C ASN A 35 6.98 -1.96 8.30
N PRO A 36 6.59 -0.73 8.67
CA PRO A 36 6.99 -0.15 9.95
C PRO A 36 6.36 -0.84 11.17
N PHE A 37 5.28 -1.60 10.97
CA PHE A 37 4.54 -2.28 12.05
C PHE A 37 4.90 -3.76 12.17
N ARG A 38 5.42 -4.37 11.10
CA ARG A 38 5.86 -5.78 11.05
C ARG A 38 7.14 -5.90 10.23
N PRO A 39 8.32 -5.62 10.84
CA PRO A 39 9.59 -5.55 10.12
C PRO A 39 10.02 -6.84 9.39
N ASP A 40 9.43 -7.97 9.76
CA ASP A 40 9.61 -9.27 9.12
C ASP A 40 8.84 -9.42 7.79
N ARG A 41 7.99 -8.45 7.43
CA ARG A 41 7.15 -8.47 6.22
C ARG A 41 7.44 -7.29 5.31
N LEU A 42 7.53 -7.56 4.00
CA LEU A 42 7.63 -6.53 2.97
C LEU A 42 6.29 -6.32 2.29
N ILE A 43 5.94 -5.06 2.05
CA ILE A 43 4.81 -4.69 1.19
C ILE A 43 5.28 -4.75 -0.26
N THR A 44 4.66 -5.61 -1.07
CA THR A 44 5.06 -5.82 -2.47
C THR A 44 3.89 -5.61 -3.42
N PHE A 45 4.08 -4.79 -4.46
CA PHE A 45 3.08 -4.64 -5.53
C PHE A 45 3.74 -4.33 -6.89
N SER A 46 3.03 -4.65 -7.97
CA SER A 46 3.44 -4.32 -9.34
C SER A 46 3.15 -2.86 -9.69
N TRP A 47 4.11 -2.19 -10.33
CA TRP A 47 3.99 -0.84 -10.87
C TRP A 47 3.53 -0.87 -12.32
N HIS A 48 2.29 -0.42 -12.56
CA HIS A 48 1.65 -0.43 -13.88
C HIS A 48 0.72 0.78 -14.05
N PRO A 49 0.33 1.12 -15.29
CA PRO A 49 -0.70 2.11 -15.54
C PRO A 49 -2.08 1.63 -15.04
N GLY A 50 -2.96 2.57 -14.73
CA GLY A 50 -4.31 2.30 -14.21
C GLY A 50 -4.36 2.12 -12.69
N ASP A 51 -5.51 1.65 -12.22
CA ASP A 51 -5.77 1.47 -10.80
C ASP A 51 -5.22 0.15 -10.29
N VAL A 52 -4.66 0.18 -9.08
CA VAL A 52 -4.26 -1.03 -8.35
C VAL A 52 -5.53 -1.81 -7.99
N PRO A 53 -5.56 -3.14 -8.22
CA PRO A 53 -6.71 -3.95 -7.85
C PRO A 53 -7.06 -3.80 -6.37
N ARG A 54 -8.35 -3.69 -6.04
CA ARG A 54 -8.82 -3.51 -4.66
C ARG A 54 -8.40 -4.64 -3.71
N GLY A 55 -8.22 -5.85 -4.24
CA GLY A 55 -7.70 -7.00 -3.49
C GLY A 55 -6.28 -6.74 -2.99
N ILE A 56 -5.39 -6.26 -3.85
CA ILE A 56 -4.01 -5.91 -3.48
C ILE A 56 -3.99 -4.84 -2.40
N ILE A 57 -4.83 -3.79 -2.50
CA ILE A 57 -4.90 -2.79 -1.43
C ILE A 57 -5.43 -3.42 -0.13
N ALA A 58 -6.36 -4.37 -0.20
CA ALA A 58 -6.84 -5.09 0.98
C ALA A 58 -5.72 -5.88 1.67
N ASP A 59 -4.93 -6.62 0.90
CA ASP A 59 -3.82 -7.44 1.40
C ASP A 59 -2.75 -6.54 2.05
N ILE A 60 -2.42 -5.41 1.42
CA ILE A 60 -1.49 -4.42 1.98
C ILE A 60 -2.01 -3.87 3.31
N VAL A 61 -3.29 -3.55 3.41
CA VAL A 61 -3.91 -3.05 4.65
C VAL A 61 -3.83 -4.10 5.76
N GLU A 62 -4.09 -5.36 5.42
CA GLU A 62 -3.97 -6.50 6.35
C GLU A 62 -2.52 -6.67 6.83
N ASP A 63 -1.55 -6.61 5.92
CA ASP A 63 -0.12 -6.72 6.24
C ASP A 63 0.39 -5.56 7.10
N LEU A 64 -0.10 -4.34 6.88
CA LEU A 64 0.16 -3.20 7.76
C LEU A 64 -0.52 -3.31 9.11
N GLY A 65 -1.55 -4.16 9.25
CA GLY A 65 -2.27 -4.36 10.50
C GLY A 65 -3.11 -3.14 10.92
N ILE A 66 -3.52 -2.30 9.96
CA ILE A 66 -4.35 -1.11 10.20
C ILE A 66 -5.73 -1.28 9.54
N THR A 67 -6.67 -0.43 9.91
CA THR A 67 -8.00 -0.43 9.30
C THR A 67 -8.00 0.25 7.92
N ARG A 68 -8.99 -0.08 7.08
CA ARG A 68 -9.19 0.64 5.81
C ARG A 68 -9.43 2.13 6.02
N ASP A 69 -10.16 2.54 7.07
CA ASP A 69 -10.38 3.96 7.35
C ASP A 69 -9.08 4.68 7.75
N GLN A 70 -8.20 4.04 8.54
CA GLN A 70 -6.83 4.53 8.81
C GLN A 70 -6.02 4.64 7.52
N PHE A 71 -6.07 3.62 6.67
CA PHE A 71 -5.31 3.59 5.42
C PHE A 71 -5.78 4.65 4.43
N TYR A 72 -7.08 4.82 4.20
CA TYR A 72 -7.58 5.77 3.19
C TYR A 72 -7.69 7.22 3.69
N PHE A 73 -7.93 7.42 4.99
CA PHE A 73 -8.31 8.73 5.52
C PHE A 73 -7.43 9.23 6.66
N GLY A 74 -6.43 8.47 7.09
CA GLY A 74 -5.51 8.89 8.15
C GLY A 74 -6.17 9.10 9.51
N LYS A 75 -7.32 8.47 9.75
CA LYS A 75 -8.02 8.50 11.04
C LYS A 75 -7.31 7.57 12.03
N PHE A 76 -6.28 8.07 12.70
CA PHE A 76 -5.57 7.34 13.76
C PHE A 76 -6.23 7.57 15.12
#